data_AF-A0ABD1NS33-F1
#
_entry.id   AF-A0ABD1NS33-F1
#
_cell.length_a   1.000
_cell.length_b   1.000
_cell.length_c   1.000
_cell.angle_alpha   90.00
_cell.angle_beta   90.00
_cell.angle_gamma   90.00
#
_symmetry.space_group_name_H-M   'P 1'
#
loop_
_entity.id
_entity.type
_entity.pdbx_description
1 polymer ?
#
loop_
_entity_poly.entity_id
_entity_poly.type
_entity_poly.pdbx_seq_one_letter_code
_entity_poly.pdbx_strand_id
1 'polypeptide(L)'
;MHAKASVNAPDLVHMVQSSLSDCTDQYNSVGDLIEDAINAIFASVYSNAIKFLEATIGDIDTCGSLLKSRIVNKSDLHVHFELTIEVLTLNDSLKITVSAALNFLKA
;
A
#
# COMPACT_ATOMS: atom_id res chain seq x y z
N MET A 1 31.46 -8.86 19.35
CA MET A 1 31.64 -8.12 18.09
C MET A 1 30.45 -8.46 17.20
N HIS A 2 29.45 -7.58 17.08
CA HIS A 2 28.32 -7.80 16.16
C HIS A 2 28.76 -7.35 14.77
N ALA A 3 28.95 -8.31 13.86
CA ALA A 3 29.22 -8.03 12.46
C ALA A 3 27.99 -7.35 11.85
N LYS A 4 28.13 -6.07 11.48
CA LYS A 4 27.11 -5.31 10.75
C LYS A 4 27.13 -5.85 9.32
N ALA A 5 26.14 -6.67 8.97
CA ALA A 5 26.01 -7.22 7.62
C ALA A 5 25.94 -6.06 6.61
N SER A 6 26.96 -5.94 5.76
CA SER A 6 26.96 -5.00 4.65
C SER A 6 26.02 -5.53 3.58
N VAL A 7 24.76 -5.10 3.62
CA VAL A 7 23.82 -5.32 2.50
C VAL A 7 24.44 -4.66 1.26
N ASN A 8 24.78 -5.47 0.26
CA ASN A 8 25.35 -5.01 -1.00
C ASN A 8 24.21 -4.43 -1.88
N ALA A 9 24.53 -3.50 -2.79
CA ALA A 9 23.54 -2.85 -3.65
C ALA A 9 22.61 -3.81 -4.45
N PRO A 10 23.07 -4.97 -4.96
CA PRO A 10 22.20 -5.95 -5.63
C PRO A 10 21.12 -6.53 -4.70
N ASP A 11 21.47 -6.80 -3.44
CA ASP A 11 20.52 -7.33 -2.46
C ASP A 11 19.43 -6.30 -2.14
N LEU A 12 19.77 -5.01 -2.17
CA LEU A 12 18.82 -3.92 -1.98
C LEU A 12 17.83 -3.80 -3.14
N VAL A 13 18.31 -3.90 -4.39
CA VAL A 13 17.47 -3.94 -5.59
C VAL A 13 16.45 -5.07 -5.48
N HIS A 14 16.91 -6.29 -5.16
CA HIS A 14 16.03 -7.46 -5.03
C HIS A 14 15.01 -7.31 -3.90
N MET A 15 15.38 -6.72 -2.76
CA MET A 15 14.44 -6.46 -1.67
C MET A 15 13.37 -5.42 -2.05
N VAL A 16 13.75 -4.34 -2.74
CA VAL A 16 12.78 -3.32 -3.18
C VAL A 16 11.85 -3.89 -4.25
N GLN A 17 12.38 -4.66 -5.20
CA GLN A 17 11.56 -5.38 -6.19
C GLN A 17 10.60 -6.37 -5.53
N SER A 18 11.05 -7.13 -4.53
CA SER A 18 10.18 -8.02 -3.76
C SER A 18 9.05 -7.24 -3.09
N SER A 19 9.36 -6.12 -2.42
CA SER A 19 8.31 -5.32 -1.76
C SER A 19 7.36 -4.64 -2.74
N LEU A 20 7.81 -4.26 -3.94
CA LEU A 20 6.94 -3.79 -5.02
C LEU A 20 6.03 -4.91 -5.55
N SER A 21 6.54 -6.14 -5.64
CA SER A 21 5.74 -7.32 -5.98
C SER A 21 4.70 -7.61 -4.90
N ASP A 22 5.10 -7.60 -3.63
CA ASP A 22 4.20 -7.78 -2.50
C ASP A 22 3.09 -6.70 -2.50
N CYS A 23 3.45 -5.45 -2.80
CA CYS A 23 2.49 -4.36 -3.00
C CYS A 23 1.54 -4.61 -4.17
N THR A 24 2.00 -5.19 -5.27
CA THR A 24 1.16 -5.51 -6.43
C THR A 24 0.06 -6.51 -6.05
N ASP A 25 0.40 -7.53 -5.27
CA ASP A 25 -0.58 -8.50 -4.77
C ASP A 25 -1.62 -7.82 -3.85
N GLN A 26 -1.20 -6.88 -3.01
CA GLN A 26 -2.13 -6.07 -2.21
C GLN A 26 -3.02 -5.17 -3.08
N TYR A 27 -2.51 -4.60 -4.18
CA TYR A 27 -3.33 -3.75 -5.06
C TYR A 27 -4.42 -4.50 -5.81
N ASN A 28 -4.21 -5.78 -6.13
CA ASN A 28 -5.28 -6.63 -6.67
C ASN A 28 -6.43 -6.75 -5.66
N SER A 29 -6.11 -7.05 -4.40
CA SER A 29 -7.09 -7.09 -3.29
C SER A 29 -7.80 -5.73 -3.11
N VAL A 30 -7.05 -4.63 -3.17
CA VAL A 30 -7.60 -3.27 -3.08
C VAL A 30 -8.62 -2.99 -4.18
N GLY A 31 -8.35 -3.41 -5.43
CA GLY A 31 -9.28 -3.28 -6.54
C GLY A 31 -10.60 -4.01 -6.29
N ASP A 32 -10.49 -5.30 -5.93
CA ASP A 32 -11.65 -6.15 -5.63
C ASP A 32 -12.49 -5.60 -4.46
N LEU A 33 -11.83 -5.14 -3.39
CA LEU A 33 -12.50 -4.57 -2.22
C LEU A 33 -13.21 -3.25 -2.54
N ILE A 34 -12.65 -2.41 -3.42
CA ILE A 34 -13.32 -1.18 -3.86
C ILE A 34 -14.56 -1.54 -4.69
N GLU A 35 -14.47 -2.51 -5.59
CA GLU A 35 -15.62 -3.00 -6.37
C GLU A 35 -16.71 -3.57 -5.45
N ASP A 36 -16.34 -4.39 -4.48
CA ASP A 36 -17.25 -4.94 -3.47
C ASP A 36 -17.90 -3.84 -2.61
N ALA A 37 -17.15 -2.79 -2.25
CA ALA A 37 -17.69 -1.63 -1.57
C ALA A 37 -18.74 -0.90 -2.41
N ILE A 38 -18.46 -0.68 -3.70
CA ILE A 38 -19.40 -0.05 -4.65
C ILE A 38 -20.67 -0.90 -4.80
N ASN A 39 -20.52 -2.21 -4.98
CA ASN A 39 -21.63 -3.14 -5.09
C ASN A 39 -22.49 -3.15 -3.82
N ALA A 40 -21.87 -3.12 -2.65
CA ALA A 40 -22.57 -3.02 -1.38
C ALA A 40 -23.33 -1.68 -1.22
N ILE A 41 -22.76 -0.56 -1.69
CA ILE A 41 -23.46 0.74 -1.73
C ILE A 41 -24.71 0.66 -2.62
N PHE A 42 -24.59 0.13 -3.85
CA PHE A 42 -25.73 -0.02 -4.75
C PHE A 42 -26.81 -0.95 -4.19
N ALA A 43 -26.41 -1.98 -3.45
CA ALA A 43 -27.32 -2.87 -2.73
C ALA A 43 -27.87 -2.26 -1.41
N SER A 44 -27.50 -1.02 -1.06
CA SER A 44 -27.85 -0.36 0.21
C SER A 44 -27.39 -1.10 1.47
N VAL A 45 -26.35 -1.94 1.35
CA VAL A 45 -25.73 -2.69 2.45
C VAL A 45 -24.51 -1.92 2.96
N TYR A 46 -24.74 -0.72 3.50
CA TYR A 46 -23.67 0.21 3.90
C TYR A 46 -22.72 -0.35 4.96
N SER A 47 -23.18 -1.24 5.83
CA SER A 47 -22.33 -1.93 6.81
C SER A 47 -21.27 -2.83 6.16
N ASN A 48 -21.57 -3.43 5.00
CA ASN A 48 -20.58 -4.19 4.23
C ASN A 48 -19.64 -3.26 3.46
N ALA A 49 -20.18 -2.19 2.86
CA ALA A 49 -19.36 -1.18 2.19
C ALA A 49 -18.30 -0.58 3.14
N ILE A 50 -18.69 -0.25 4.38
CA ILE A 50 -17.77 0.21 5.43
C ILE A 50 -16.66 -0.80 5.68
N LYS A 51 -16.98 -2.08 5.85
CA LYS A 51 -15.97 -3.14 6.10
C LYS A 51 -15.00 -3.29 4.93
N PHE A 52 -15.50 -3.23 3.70
CA PHE A 52 -14.66 -3.34 2.51
C PHE A 52 -13.71 -2.14 2.40
N LEU A 53 -14.19 -0.91 2.61
CA LEU A 53 -13.32 0.28 2.61
C LEU A 53 -12.30 0.27 3.77
N GLU A 54 -12.66 -0.24 4.95
CA GLU A 54 -11.71 -0.41 6.07
C GLU A 54 -10.62 -1.44 5.72
N ALA A 55 -10.98 -2.55 5.08
CA ALA A 55 -10.02 -3.54 4.59
C ALA A 55 -9.11 -2.94 3.51
N THR A 56 -9.66 -2.17 2.56
CA THR A 56 -8.89 -1.44 1.54
C THR A 56 -7.81 -0.55 2.16
N ILE A 57 -8.14 0.21 3.22
CA ILE A 57 -7.17 1.05 3.93
C ILE A 57 -6.06 0.19 4.56
N GLY A 58 -6.42 -0.96 5.14
CA GLY A 58 -5.45 -1.90 5.72
C GLY A 58 -4.43 -2.43 4.71
N ASP A 59 -4.90 -2.79 3.51
CA ASP A 59 -4.04 -3.30 2.43
C ASP A 59 -3.10 -2.19 1.91
N ILE A 60 -3.61 -0.96 1.75
CA ILE A 60 -2.81 0.22 1.39
C ILE A 60 -1.72 0.50 2.44
N ASP A 61 -2.08 0.48 3.72
CA ASP A 61 -1.15 0.73 4.83
C ASP A 61 -0.06 -0.34 4.93
N THR A 62 -0.42 -1.60 4.61
CA THR A 62 0.53 -2.71 4.56
C THR A 62 1.59 -2.47 3.49
N CYS A 63 1.17 -2.15 2.26
CA CYS A 63 2.10 -1.82 1.17
C CYS A 63 2.97 -0.60 1.53
N GLY A 64 2.37 0.48 2.04
CA GLY A 64 3.11 1.70 2.43
C GLY A 64 4.16 1.42 3.51
N SER A 65 3.85 0.57 4.48
CA SER A 65 4.77 0.20 5.57
C SER A 65 5.93 -0.66 5.07
N LEU A 66 5.66 -1.63 4.18
CA LEU A 66 6.68 -2.46 3.56
C LEU A 66 7.67 -1.59 2.78
N LEU A 67 7.20 -0.70 1.91
CA LEU A 67 8.07 0.17 1.12
C LEU A 67 8.88 1.14 1.99
N LYS A 68 8.25 1.81 2.98
CA LYS A 68 8.95 2.73 3.90
C LYS A 68 10.05 2.03 4.70
N SER A 69 9.80 0.80 5.17
CA SER A 69 10.80 0.02 5.93
C SER A 69 12.07 -0.32 5.14
N ARG A 70 11.96 -0.37 3.80
CA ARG A 70 13.08 -0.66 2.89
C ARG A 70 13.82 0.61 2.49
N ILE A 71 13.12 1.73 2.30
CA ILE A 71 13.71 3.03 1.93
C ILE A 71 14.57 3.63 3.04
N VAL A 72 14.14 3.53 4.31
CA VAL A 72 14.87 4.11 5.46
C VAL A 72 16.27 3.48 5.65
N ASN A 73 16.58 2.39 4.95
CA ASN A 73 17.78 1.59 5.18
C ASN A 73 19.00 1.86 4.30
N LYS A 74 19.00 2.75 3.28
CA LYS A 74 20.27 3.21 2.64
C LYS A 74 20.10 4.28 1.56
N SER A 75 21.07 5.19 1.57
CA SER A 75 21.22 6.44 0.81
C SER A 75 21.59 6.32 -0.67
N ASP A 76 21.70 5.12 -1.23
CA ASP A 76 22.31 4.89 -2.54
C ASP A 76 21.43 3.99 -3.41
N LEU A 77 20.39 4.53 -4.07
CA LEU A 77 19.72 3.86 -5.20
C LEU A 77 18.75 4.82 -5.94
N HIS A 78 19.30 5.72 -6.77
CA HIS A 78 18.53 6.81 -7.41
C HIS A 78 17.32 6.35 -8.24
N VAL A 79 17.39 5.19 -8.91
CA VAL A 79 16.37 4.74 -9.89
C VAL A 79 15.20 3.98 -9.25
N HIS A 80 15.43 3.17 -8.21
CA HIS A 80 14.32 2.52 -7.49
C HIS A 80 13.60 3.47 -6.54
N PHE A 81 14.26 4.57 -6.17
CA PHE A 81 13.69 5.56 -5.27
C PHE A 81 12.51 6.30 -5.92
N GLU A 82 12.60 6.64 -7.21
CA GLU A 82 11.52 7.33 -7.94
C GLU A 82 10.23 6.50 -8.01
N LEU A 83 10.31 5.25 -8.51
CA LEU A 83 9.14 4.36 -8.57
C LEU A 83 8.54 4.11 -7.18
N THR A 84 9.38 3.96 -6.15
CA THR A 84 8.88 3.75 -4.78
C THR A 84 8.17 5.00 -4.24
N ILE A 85 8.67 6.20 -4.54
CA ILE A 85 8.01 7.46 -4.19
C ILE A 85 6.67 7.58 -4.91
N GLU A 86 6.61 7.26 -6.19
CA GLU A 86 5.37 7.30 -6.97
C GLU A 86 4.32 6.35 -6.37
N VAL A 87 4.69 5.12 -6.03
CA VAL A 87 3.80 4.15 -5.39
C VAL A 87 3.36 4.62 -4.00
N LEU A 88 4.25 5.23 -3.21
CA LEU A 88 3.88 5.82 -1.92
C LEU A 88 2.90 7.00 -2.09
N THR A 89 3.11 7.84 -3.11
CA THR A 89 2.23 8.97 -3.42
C THR A 89 0.85 8.49 -3.87
N LEU A 90 0.81 7.41 -4.66
CA LEU A 90 -0.43 6.74 -5.05
C LEU A 90 -1.16 6.18 -3.83
N ASN A 91 -0.44 5.51 -2.92
CA ASN A 91 -1.01 5.01 -1.66
C ASN A 91 -1.65 6.11 -0.82
N ASP A 92 -0.94 7.22 -0.62
CA ASP A 92 -1.46 8.34 0.15
C ASP A 92 -2.71 8.93 -0.51
N SER A 93 -2.69 9.09 -1.84
CA SER A 93 -3.84 9.58 -2.62
C SER A 93 -5.05 8.65 -2.51
N LEU A 94 -4.83 7.34 -2.65
CA LEU A 94 -5.88 6.34 -2.56
C LEU A 94 -6.47 6.27 -1.15
N LYS A 95 -5.61 6.30 -0.13
CA LYS A 95 -6.04 6.32 1.27
C LYS A 95 -6.91 7.53 1.59
N ILE A 96 -6.56 8.72 1.09
CA ILE A 96 -7.36 9.94 1.28
C ILE A 96 -8.76 9.74 0.67
N THR A 97 -8.83 9.25 -0.57
CA THR A 97 -10.10 9.01 -1.27
C THR A 97 -10.97 7.98 -0.55
N VAL A 98 -10.40 6.83 -0.16
CA VAL A 98 -11.11 5.77 0.54
C VAL A 98 -11.56 6.23 1.94
N SER A 99 -10.73 7.00 2.64
CA SER A 99 -11.08 7.59 3.94
C SER A 99 -12.23 8.60 3.81
N ALA A 100 -12.23 9.41 2.76
CA ALA A 100 -13.34 10.33 2.49
C ALA A 100 -14.64 9.56 2.23
N ALA A 101 -14.60 8.52 1.39
CA ALA A 101 -15.75 7.65 1.14
C ALA A 101 -16.26 6.98 2.44
N LEU A 102 -15.36 6.45 3.26
CA LEU A 102 -15.69 5.85 4.54
C LEU A 102 -16.38 6.84 5.49
N ASN A 103 -15.90 8.08 5.54
CA ASN A 103 -16.51 9.14 6.35
C ASN A 103 -17.92 9.50 5.86
N PHE A 104 -18.15 9.52 4.54
CA PHE A 104 -19.49 9.72 3.98
C PHE A 104 -20.47 8.61 4.37
N LEU A 105 -20.01 7.35 4.42
CA LEU A 105 -20.86 6.21 4.80
C LEU A 105 -21.14 6.13 6.30
N LYS A 106 -20.29 6.74 7.13
CA LYS A 106 -20.43 6.76 8.60
C LYS A 106 -21.17 7.99 9.13
N ALA A 107 -21.40 9.00 8.29
CA ALA A 107 -22.15 10.21 8.62
C ALA A 107 -23.66 9.96 8.64
#